data_AF-A0AAU7M692-F1
#
_entry.id   AF-A0AAU7M692-F1
#
_cell.length_a   1.000
_cell.length_b   1.000
_cell.length_c   1.000
_cell.angle_alpha   90.00
_cell.angle_beta   90.00
_cell.angle_gamma   90.00
#
_symmetry.space_group_name_H-M   'P 1'
#
loop_
_entity.id
_entity.type
_entity.pdbx_description
1 polymer ?
#
loop_
_entity_poly.entity_id
_entity_poly.type
_entity_poly.pdbx_seq_one_letter_code
_entity_poly.pdbx_strand_id
1 'polypeptide(L)'
;MKIDLDAADLNNLVAHLEQVPANAHRNIVKATEFTARGIKDTSREFASGLAHAPDYPKAITYDVDDRGVGDGVSAEIGPEKERRQGALGNILEYGTINNPPYAHLGPALDIWTPDWEQGLGKAAADALDGRT
;
A
#
# COMPACT_ATOMS: atom_id res chain seq x y z
N MET A 1 -48.62 -21.20 22.61
CA MET A 1 -47.58 -21.21 21.56
C MET A 1 -46.29 -20.77 22.22
N LYS A 2 -45.33 -21.67 22.41
CA LYS A 2 -43.95 -21.32 22.83
C LYS A 2 -43.14 -21.19 21.54
N ILE A 3 -42.52 -20.04 21.34
CA ILE A 3 -41.54 -19.85 20.28
C ILE A 3 -40.19 -20.13 20.95
N ASP A 4 -39.54 -21.24 20.60
CA ASP A 4 -38.13 -21.44 20.91
C ASP A 4 -37.32 -20.64 19.88
N LEU A 5 -36.83 -19.48 20.31
CA LEU A 5 -35.86 -18.71 19.55
C LEU A 5 -34.49 -19.33 19.83
N ASP A 6 -33.92 -19.99 18.82
CA ASP A 6 -32.54 -20.47 18.90
C ASP A 6 -31.58 -19.27 18.81
N ALA A 7 -31.01 -18.89 19.95
CA ALA A 7 -30.06 -17.79 20.03
C ALA A 7 -28.68 -18.18 19.48
N ALA A 8 -28.44 -19.44 19.11
CA ALA A 8 -27.17 -19.88 18.55
C ALA A 8 -26.84 -19.12 17.26
N ASP A 9 -27.82 -18.91 16.38
CA ASP A 9 -27.62 -18.18 15.12
C ASP A 9 -27.26 -16.71 15.35
N LEU A 10 -27.86 -16.07 16.36
CA LEU A 10 -27.53 -14.70 16.74
C LEU A 10 -26.12 -14.61 17.35
N ASN A 11 -25.74 -15.56 18.19
CA ASN A 11 -24.39 -15.62 18.78
C ASN A 11 -23.32 -15.89 17.71
N ASN A 12 -23.62 -16.74 16.72
CA ASN A 12 -22.74 -17.00 15.58
C ASN A 12 -22.58 -15.75 14.70
N LEU A 13 -23.64 -14.98 14.51
CA LEU A 13 -23.58 -13.70 13.80
C LEU A 13 -22.71 -12.69 14.56
N VAL A 14 -22.90 -12.54 15.87
CA VAL A 14 -22.09 -11.65 16.72
C VAL A 14 -20.61 -12.05 16.66
N ALA A 15 -20.29 -13.34 16.84
CA ALA A 15 -18.92 -13.84 16.76
C ALA A 15 -18.28 -13.62 15.38
N HIS A 16 -19.04 -13.74 14.29
CA HIS A 16 -18.55 -13.40 12.96
C HIS A 16 -18.27 -11.90 12.82
N LEU A 17 -19.20 -11.05 13.25
CA LEU A 17 -19.04 -9.59 13.19
C LEU A 17 -17.84 -9.09 14.01
N GLU A 18 -17.52 -9.77 15.12
CA GLU A 18 -16.31 -9.49 15.91
C GLU A 18 -15.00 -9.82 15.17
N GLN A 19 -15.02 -10.77 14.24
CA GLN A 19 -13.84 -11.18 13.47
C GLN A 19 -13.63 -10.39 12.17
N VAL A 20 -14.68 -9.75 11.64
CA VAL A 20 -14.62 -8.92 10.43
C VAL A 20 -13.47 -7.89 10.47
N PRO A 21 -13.25 -7.13 11.56
CA PRO A 21 -12.19 -6.13 11.61
C PRO A 21 -10.79 -6.73 11.46
N ALA A 22 -10.53 -7.88 12.10
CA ALA A 22 -9.21 -8.53 12.06
C ALA A 22 -8.90 -9.13 10.67
N ASN A 23 -9.90 -9.73 10.03
CA ASN A 23 -9.76 -10.30 8.69
C ASN A 23 -9.61 -9.22 7.62
N ALA A 24 -10.42 -8.16 7.70
CA ALA A 24 -10.29 -6.98 6.85
C ALA A 24 -8.89 -6.37 6.98
N HIS A 25 -8.43 -6.17 8.22
CA HIS A 25 -7.12 -5.58 8.50
C HIS A 25 -5.97 -6.35 7.84
N ARG A 26 -5.95 -7.68 8.00
CA ARG A 26 -4.92 -8.52 7.38
C ARG A 26 -4.88 -8.35 5.85
N ASN A 27 -6.03 -8.26 5.20
CA ASN A 27 -6.10 -8.10 3.76
C ASN A 27 -5.75 -6.67 3.32
N ILE A 28 -6.07 -5.66 4.13
CA ILE A 28 -5.65 -4.26 3.94
C ILE A 28 -4.12 -4.13 4.01
N VAL A 29 -3.47 -4.79 4.99
CA VAL A 29 -2.00 -4.83 5.10
C VAL A 29 -1.39 -5.42 3.83
N LYS A 30 -1.89 -6.58 3.39
CA LYS A 30 -1.41 -7.25 2.17
C LYS A 30 -1.58 -6.39 0.91
N ALA A 31 -2.75 -5.76 0.74
CA ALA A 31 -3.02 -4.88 -0.39
C ALA A 31 -2.05 -3.69 -0.40
N THR A 32 -1.84 -3.07 0.76
CA THR A 32 -0.92 -1.93 0.91
C THR A 32 0.53 -2.32 0.62
N GLU A 33 0.99 -3.46 1.16
CA GLU A 33 2.35 -3.95 0.90
C GLU A 33 2.56 -4.29 -0.59
N PHE A 34 1.59 -4.96 -1.20
CA PHE A 34 1.65 -5.33 -2.63
C PHE A 34 1.75 -4.09 -3.51
N THR A 35 0.87 -3.10 -3.31
CA THR A 35 0.89 -1.85 -4.07
C THR A 35 2.17 -1.06 -3.80
N ALA A 36 2.61 -0.91 -2.55
CA ALA A 36 3.83 -0.17 -2.22
C ALA A 36 5.07 -0.77 -2.89
N ARG A 37 5.16 -2.12 -2.90
CA ARG A 37 6.20 -2.84 -3.65
C ARG A 37 6.12 -2.55 -5.15
N GLY A 38 4.91 -2.55 -5.72
CA GLY A 38 4.65 -2.21 -7.12
C GLY A 38 5.11 -0.80 -7.48
N ILE A 39 4.69 0.20 -6.70
CA ILE A 39 5.11 1.60 -6.89
C ILE A 39 6.63 1.71 -6.83
N LYS A 40 7.28 1.08 -5.84
CA LYS A 40 8.75 1.07 -5.74
C LYS A 40 9.40 0.44 -6.97
N ASP A 41 8.95 -0.73 -7.41
CA ASP A 41 9.54 -1.44 -8.55
C ASP A 41 9.35 -0.65 -9.86
N THR A 42 8.17 -0.07 -10.11
CA THR A 42 7.92 0.81 -11.26
C THR A 42 8.72 2.11 -11.20
N SER A 43 8.82 2.74 -10.04
CA SER A 43 9.63 3.94 -9.85
C SER A 43 11.11 3.67 -10.14
N ARG A 44 11.62 2.49 -9.77
CA ARG A 44 12.99 2.05 -10.06
C ARG A 44 13.23 1.85 -11.55
N GLU A 45 12.25 1.27 -12.24
CA GLU A 45 12.30 1.10 -13.70
C GLU A 45 12.35 2.45 -14.40
N PHE A 46 11.45 3.37 -14.03
CA PHE A 46 11.44 4.73 -14.58
C PHE A 46 12.72 5.49 -14.27
N ALA A 47 13.25 5.36 -13.05
CA ALA A 47 14.50 5.98 -12.62
C ALA A 47 15.78 5.34 -13.23
N SER A 48 15.66 4.26 -14.02
CA SER A 48 16.81 3.50 -14.52
C SER A 48 17.53 4.19 -15.67
N GLY A 49 18.79 3.80 -15.91
CA GLY A 49 19.56 4.31 -17.06
C GLY A 49 20.15 5.72 -16.89
N LEU A 50 20.02 6.36 -15.72
CA LEU A 50 20.62 7.67 -15.44
C LEU A 50 22.15 7.59 -15.42
N ALA A 51 22.80 8.11 -16.47
CA ALA A 51 24.26 8.10 -16.60
C ALA A 51 24.99 8.80 -15.44
N HIS A 52 24.39 9.86 -14.88
CA HIS A 52 24.96 10.66 -13.79
C HIS A 52 24.48 10.21 -12.40
N ALA A 53 23.48 9.33 -12.32
CA ALA A 53 22.89 8.83 -11.08
C ALA A 53 22.59 7.32 -11.13
N PRO A 54 23.57 6.46 -11.47
CA PRO A 54 23.31 5.04 -11.75
C PRO A 54 22.87 4.22 -10.54
N ASP A 55 23.15 4.68 -9.31
CA ASP A 55 22.75 4.00 -8.08
C ASP A 55 21.43 4.53 -7.50
N TYR A 56 20.91 5.65 -8.02
CA TYR A 56 19.68 6.27 -7.54
C TYR A 56 18.47 5.32 -7.47
N PRO A 57 18.18 4.46 -8.47
CA PRO A 57 17.08 3.50 -8.36
C PRO A 57 17.16 2.61 -7.12
N LYS A 58 18.37 2.21 -6.71
CA LYS A 58 18.55 1.34 -5.53
C LYS A 58 18.23 2.04 -4.22
N ALA A 59 18.23 3.39 -4.21
CA ALA A 59 17.86 4.19 -3.07
C ALA A 59 16.33 4.24 -2.85
N ILE A 60 15.52 4.01 -3.89
CA ILE A 60 14.06 3.98 -3.80
C ILE A 60 13.62 2.73 -3.05
N THR A 61 12.94 2.90 -1.93
CA THR A 61 12.42 1.83 -1.08
C THR A 61 10.97 2.09 -0.68
N TYR A 62 10.44 1.21 0.16
CA TYR A 62 9.17 1.41 0.82
C TYR A 62 9.23 0.83 2.23
N ASP A 63 8.47 1.44 3.12
CA ASP A 63 8.21 0.93 4.46
C ASP A 63 6.69 0.95 4.70
N VAL A 64 6.18 -0.10 5.35
CA VAL A 64 4.77 -0.21 5.72
C VAL A 64 4.63 0.05 7.21
N ASP A 65 3.78 1.01 7.57
CA ASP A 65 3.38 1.31 8.94
C ASP A 65 1.96 0.76 9.18
N ASP A 66 1.89 -0.36 9.89
CA ASP A 66 0.65 -0.94 10.39
C ASP A 66 0.38 -0.43 11.80
N ARG A 67 -0.62 0.45 11.93
CA ARG A 67 -1.00 1.07 13.21
C ARG A 67 -1.99 0.22 14.01
N GLY A 68 -2.42 -0.91 13.47
CA GLY A 68 -3.35 -1.84 14.10
C GLY A 68 -4.77 -1.78 13.56
N VAL A 69 -5.57 -2.75 14.01
CA VAL A 69 -6.95 -2.96 13.58
C VAL A 69 -7.80 -1.74 13.92
N GLY A 70 -8.41 -1.13 12.90
CA GLY A 70 -9.26 0.06 13.05
C GLY A 70 -8.53 1.40 12.95
N ASP A 71 -7.20 1.42 13.14
CA ASP A 71 -6.36 2.62 12.98
C ASP A 71 -5.79 2.73 11.55
N GLY A 72 -5.60 1.60 10.88
CA GLY A 72 -5.26 1.51 9.46
C GLY A 72 -3.78 1.34 9.17
N VAL A 73 -3.48 1.25 7.88
CA VAL A 73 -2.16 0.93 7.34
C VAL A 73 -1.75 2.01 6.37
N SER A 74 -0.48 2.42 6.42
CA SER A 74 0.11 3.33 5.44
C SER A 74 1.44 2.78 4.92
N ALA A 75 1.87 3.27 3.76
CA ALA A 75 3.20 3.00 3.25
C ALA A 75 3.87 4.31 2.84
N GLU A 76 5.15 4.46 3.19
CA GLU A 76 6.01 5.50 2.66
C GLU A 76 6.83 4.91 1.52
N ILE A 77 6.83 5.56 0.35
CA ILE A 77 7.56 5.10 -0.83
C ILE A 77 8.41 6.24 -1.36
N GLY A 78 9.71 6.01 -1.54
CA GLY A 78 10.62 7.05 -2.01
C GLY A 78 12.08 6.72 -1.81
N PRO A 79 12.99 7.62 -2.20
CA PRO A 79 14.41 7.45 -2.00
C PRO A 79 14.82 7.70 -0.55
N GLU A 80 15.45 6.71 0.07
CA GLU A 80 16.07 6.84 1.39
C GLU A 80 17.29 7.77 1.31
N LYS A 81 17.25 8.89 2.03
CA LYS A 81 18.30 9.93 1.99
C LYS A 81 19.69 9.41 2.38
N GLU A 82 19.74 8.45 3.29
CA GLU A 82 20.99 7.84 3.79
C GLU A 82 21.62 6.85 2.79
N ARG A 83 20.88 6.44 1.76
CA ARG A 83 21.42 5.57 0.71
C ARG A 83 22.22 6.39 -0.29
N ARG A 84 23.19 5.72 -0.94
CA ARG A 84 23.97 6.28 -2.04
C ARG A 84 23.03 6.89 -3.10
N GLN A 85 23.20 8.18 -3.35
CA GLN A 85 22.37 8.99 -4.26
C GLN A 85 20.91 9.22 -3.84
N GLY A 86 20.46 8.76 -2.67
CA GLY A 86 19.07 8.95 -2.23
C GLY A 86 18.67 10.40 -1.98
N ALA A 87 19.61 11.23 -1.52
CA ALA A 87 19.36 12.68 -1.37
C ALA A 87 19.06 13.42 -2.70
N LEU A 88 19.26 12.78 -3.86
CA LEU A 88 18.94 13.36 -5.18
C LEU A 88 17.44 13.31 -5.51
N GLY A 89 16.62 12.63 -4.70
CA GLY A 89 15.22 12.35 -5.02
C GLY A 89 14.40 13.55 -5.49
N ASN A 90 14.36 14.61 -4.68
CA ASN A 90 13.61 15.82 -5.01
C ASN A 90 14.15 16.52 -6.26
N ILE A 91 15.47 16.50 -6.46
CA ILE A 91 16.13 17.13 -7.61
C ILE A 91 15.76 16.37 -8.89
N LEU A 92 15.75 15.03 -8.83
CA LEU A 92 15.41 14.19 -9.98
C LEU A 92 13.92 14.22 -10.27
N GLU A 93 13.04 14.06 -9.27
CA GLU A 93 11.58 14.03 -9.49
C GLU A 93 11.05 15.36 -10.05
N TYR A 94 11.46 16.49 -9.46
CA TYR A 94 10.87 17.80 -9.73
C TYR A 94 11.76 18.72 -10.58
N GLY A 95 13.01 18.33 -10.81
CA GLY A 95 13.96 19.15 -11.54
C GLY A 95 14.48 20.34 -10.72
N THR A 96 15.17 21.23 -11.42
CA THR A 96 15.75 22.47 -10.89
C THR A 96 15.62 23.57 -11.94
N ILE A 97 16.06 24.78 -11.62
CA ILE A 97 16.15 25.88 -12.61
C ILE A 97 17.01 25.52 -13.84
N ASN A 98 17.99 24.61 -13.69
CA ASN A 98 18.95 24.27 -14.74
C ASN A 98 18.73 22.89 -15.37
N ASN A 99 17.88 22.05 -14.79
CA ASN A 99 17.68 20.67 -15.23
C ASN A 99 16.18 20.33 -15.18
N PRO A 100 15.59 19.79 -16.24
CA PRO A 100 14.18 19.40 -16.24
C PRO A 100 13.92 18.25 -15.25
N PRO A 101 12.66 18.09 -14.79
CA PRO A 101 12.26 16.94 -13.99
C PRO A 101 12.43 15.63 -14.75
N TYR A 102 12.73 14.59 -13.99
CA TYR A 102 12.74 13.20 -14.37
C TYR A 102 11.75 12.45 -13.47
N ALA A 103 10.47 12.63 -13.75
CA ALA A 103 9.38 12.11 -12.93
C ALA A 103 9.35 10.57 -12.97
N HIS A 104 9.34 9.96 -11.79
CA HIS A 104 9.35 8.52 -11.62
C HIS A 104 8.45 8.06 -10.45
N LEU A 105 8.29 8.86 -9.39
CA LEU A 105 7.39 8.53 -8.28
C LEU A 105 5.93 8.85 -8.59
N GLY A 106 5.64 10.08 -9.05
CA GLY A 106 4.27 10.50 -9.35
C GLY A 106 3.58 9.59 -10.39
N PRO A 107 4.19 9.33 -11.56
CA PRO A 107 3.63 8.43 -12.55
C PRO A 107 3.47 6.99 -12.05
N ALA A 108 4.38 6.49 -11.22
CA ALA A 108 4.26 5.16 -10.62
C ALA A 108 3.07 5.09 -9.65
N LEU A 109 2.85 6.15 -8.87
CA LEU A 109 1.68 6.27 -8.00
C LEU A 109 0.39 6.20 -8.82
N ASP A 110 0.28 7.01 -9.88
CA ASP A 110 -0.91 7.05 -10.75
C ASP A 110 -1.24 5.68 -11.38
N ILE A 111 -0.21 4.90 -11.75
CA ILE A 111 -0.39 3.56 -12.32
C ILE A 111 -0.96 2.58 -11.30
N TRP A 112 -0.52 2.65 -10.04
CA TRP A 112 -0.80 1.64 -9.02
C TRP A 112 -1.96 2.01 -8.10
N THR A 113 -2.36 3.27 -7.98
CA THR A 113 -3.52 3.70 -7.18
C THR A 113 -4.79 2.92 -7.49
N PRO A 114 -5.17 2.67 -8.77
CA PRO A 114 -6.38 1.90 -9.06
C PRO A 114 -6.35 0.46 -8.54
N ASP A 115 -5.19 -0.21 -8.57
CA ASP A 115 -5.02 -1.56 -8.03
C ASP A 115 -5.13 -1.58 -6.50
N TRP A 116 -4.58 -0.56 -5.83
CA TRP A 116 -4.72 -0.38 -4.39
C TRP A 116 -6.18 -0.20 -3.96
N GLU A 117 -6.90 0.71 -4.62
CA GLU A 117 -8.33 0.95 -4.35
C GLU A 117 -9.15 -0.33 -4.55
N GLN A 118 -8.87 -1.08 -5.62
CA GLN A 118 -9.51 -2.37 -5.86
C GLN A 118 -9.14 -3.40 -4.79
N GLY A 119 -7.88 -3.46 -4.36
CA GLY A 119 -7.40 -4.36 -3.31
C GLY A 119 -8.07 -4.09 -1.97
N LEU A 120 -8.22 -2.82 -1.59
CA LEU A 120 -8.98 -2.41 -0.40
C LEU A 120 -10.46 -2.81 -0.52
N GLY A 121 -11.07 -2.62 -1.68
CA GLY A 121 -12.45 -3.04 -1.94
C GLY A 121 -12.65 -4.55 -1.77
N LYS A 122 -11.73 -5.36 -2.29
CA LYS A 122 -11.72 -6.82 -2.10
C LYS A 122 -11.52 -7.20 -0.63
N ALA A 123 -10.57 -6.56 0.05
CA ALA A 123 -10.31 -6.80 1.47
C ALA A 123 -11.55 -6.56 2.34
N ALA A 124 -12.30 -5.49 2.05
CA ALA A 124 -13.55 -5.19 2.71
C ALA A 124 -14.66 -6.20 2.38
N ALA A 125 -14.80 -6.58 1.10
CA ALA A 125 -15.80 -7.56 0.67
C ALA A 125 -15.56 -8.95 1.26
N ASP A 126 -14.32 -9.46 1.20
CA ASP A 126 -13.95 -10.77 1.74
C ASP A 126 -14.20 -10.86 3.25
N ALA A 127 -13.96 -9.77 3.96
CA ALA A 127 -14.22 -9.68 5.40
C ALA A 127 -15.72 -9.74 5.72
N LEU A 128 -16.58 -9.14 4.90
CA LEU A 128 -18.04 -9.15 5.07
C LEU A 128 -18.66 -10.49 4.64
N ASP A 129 -18.13 -11.12 3.60
CA ASP A 129 -18.63 -12.38 3.04
C ASP A 129 -18.13 -13.62 3.78
N GLY A 130 -17.21 -13.47 4.74
CA GLY A 130 -16.61 -14.58 5.51
C GLY A 130 -15.73 -15.51 4.66
N ARG A 131 -15.32 -15.06 3.46
CA ARG A 131 -14.44 -15.83 2.56
C ARG A 131 -12.99 -15.42 2.84
N THR A 132 -12.37 -16.08 3.81
CA THR A 132 -10.92 -15.96 4.10
C THR A 132 -10.14 -17.14 3.59
#